data_AF-R7HI36-F1
#
_entry.id   AF-R7HI36-F1
#
_cell.length_a   1.000
_cell.length_b   1.000
_cell.length_c   1.000
_cell.angle_alpha   90.00
_cell.angle_beta   90.00
_cell.angle_gamma   90.00
#
_symmetry.space_group_name_H-M   'P 1'
#
loop_
_entity.id
_entity.type
_entity.pdbx_description
1 polymer ?
#
loop_
_entity_poly.entity_id
_entity_poly.type
_entity_poly.pdbx_seq_one_letter_code
_entity_poly.pdbx_strand_id
1 'polypeptide(L)'
;MIHYQLIGAVRDPYISKYEVEIRRERLEAIKEEMILSCSEIKHHSYKTTNGFVSSDNRITNFHTSKIRTSEENNGLEEYLVEYDEIIYPYEVKLIEKVLKEDNTALEELLDIISNPKRVSKENKYQNKLLETKEKRNSICDLVREGKLELSYGVLVLNQLDETINSLEDHIERNKDRRPVFDFYQSLRESFIFHNVDMLLLRDFDRTLSFFDYTDDKSVFDKKINRIKRKVLKTDK
;
A
#
# COMPACT_ATOMS: atom_id res chain seq x y z
N MET A 1 2.66 -8.12 22.16
CA MET A 1 3.16 -6.87 21.54
C MET A 1 2.62 -5.67 22.31
N ILE A 2 3.19 -4.48 22.22
CA ILE A 2 2.69 -3.30 22.98
C ILE A 2 2.08 -2.29 22.03
N HIS A 3 0.87 -1.82 22.34
CA HIS A 3 0.18 -0.75 21.63
C HIS A 3 -0.20 0.38 22.59
N TYR A 4 -0.06 1.63 22.14
CA TYR A 4 -0.49 2.81 22.89
C TYR A 4 -1.63 3.52 22.16
N GLN A 5 -2.73 3.80 22.88
CA GLN A 5 -3.89 4.47 22.31
C GLN A 5 -4.26 5.73 23.10
N LEU A 6 -4.44 6.86 22.42
CA LEU A 6 -4.98 8.07 23.03
C LEU A 6 -6.51 7.99 23.10
N ILE A 7 -7.05 8.10 24.31
CA ILE A 7 -8.49 8.20 24.58
C ILE A 7 -8.81 9.67 24.89
N GLY A 8 -9.26 10.40 23.87
CA GLY A 8 -9.47 11.86 23.94
C GLY A 8 -10.91 12.32 24.19
N ALA A 9 -11.91 11.51 23.88
CA ALA A 9 -13.33 11.88 23.95
C ALA A 9 -13.95 11.62 25.34
N VAL A 10 -13.24 12.04 26.39
CA VAL A 10 -13.62 11.83 27.81
C VAL A 10 -13.26 13.06 28.64
N ARG A 11 -13.83 13.18 29.85
CA ARG A 11 -13.61 14.33 30.75
C ARG A 11 -12.12 14.56 31.06
N ASP A 12 -11.39 13.47 31.31
CA ASP A 12 -9.95 13.47 31.58
C ASP A 12 -9.26 12.56 30.55
N PRO A 13 -8.71 13.10 29.46
CA PRO A 13 -8.03 12.32 28.42
C PRO A 13 -6.84 11.54 28.98
N TYR A 14 -6.58 10.36 28.40
CA TYR A 14 -5.50 9.49 28.84
C TYR A 14 -4.93 8.64 27.69
N ILE A 15 -3.70 8.19 27.87
CA ILE A 15 -3.02 7.22 27.02
C ILE A 15 -3.19 5.85 27.67
N SER A 16 -3.81 4.91 26.98
CA SER A 16 -3.93 3.52 27.39
C SER A 16 -2.77 2.71 26.82
N LYS A 17 -2.14 1.89 27.65
CA LYS A 17 -1.15 0.90 27.24
C LYS A 17 -1.82 -0.46 27.17
N TYR A 18 -1.73 -1.09 26.00
CA TYR A 18 -2.24 -2.43 25.76
C TYR A 18 -1.11 -3.42 25.51
N GLU A 19 -1.25 -4.61 26.10
CA GLU A 19 -0.59 -5.81 25.60
C GLU A 19 -1.51 -6.44 24.57
N VAL A 20 -1.02 -6.51 23.33
CA VAL A 20 -1.76 -7.07 22.20
C VAL A 20 -1.39 -8.53 22.03
N GLU A 21 -2.39 -9.39 22.18
CA GLU A 21 -2.35 -10.80 21.83
C GLU A 21 -2.89 -10.97 20.40
N ILE A 22 -2.17 -11.75 19.59
CA ILE A 22 -2.48 -11.97 18.18
C ILE A 22 -3.01 -13.38 18.00
N ARG A 23 -4.21 -13.50 17.43
CA ARG A 23 -4.77 -14.77 16.94
C ARG A 23 -4.07 -15.16 15.64
N ARG A 24 -2.86 -15.71 15.75
CA ARG A 24 -1.97 -16.00 14.61
C ARG A 24 -2.62 -16.77 13.48
N GLU A 25 -3.30 -17.89 13.76
CA GLU A 25 -3.95 -18.72 12.73
C GLU A 25 -5.01 -17.95 11.94
N ARG A 26 -5.82 -17.15 12.65
CA ARG A 26 -6.84 -16.31 12.03
C ARG A 26 -6.21 -15.21 11.15
N LEU A 27 -5.15 -14.58 11.65
CA LEU A 27 -4.44 -13.54 10.93
C LEU A 27 -3.78 -14.09 9.65
N GLU A 28 -3.22 -15.30 9.72
CA GLU A 28 -2.66 -16.02 8.57
C GLU A 28 -3.74 -16.34 7.52
N ALA A 29 -4.90 -16.85 7.95
CA ALA A 29 -6.01 -17.15 7.06
C ALA A 29 -6.53 -15.91 6.33
N ILE A 30 -6.68 -14.79 7.05
CA ILE A 30 -7.08 -13.50 6.46
C ILE A 30 -6.04 -13.03 5.44
N LYS A 31 -4.74 -13.14 5.76
CA LYS A 31 -3.65 -12.77 4.86
C LYS A 31 -3.74 -13.54 3.53
N GLU A 32 -3.92 -14.86 3.57
CA GLU A 32 -4.07 -15.68 2.37
C GLU A 32 -5.33 -15.32 1.57
N GLU A 33 -6.46 -15.08 2.24
CA GLU A 33 -7.69 -14.65 1.57
C GLU A 33 -7.53 -13.27 0.91
N MET A 34 -6.83 -12.33 1.56
CA MET A 34 -6.52 -11.01 0.99
C MET A 34 -5.59 -11.11 -0.22
N ILE A 35 -4.59 -11.99 -0.19
CA ILE A 35 -3.73 -12.25 -1.36
C ILE A 35 -4.58 -12.74 -2.53
N LEU A 36 -5.51 -13.66 -2.30
CA LEU A 36 -6.34 -14.23 -3.37
C LEU A 36 -7.40 -13.26 -3.89
N SER A 37 -8.03 -12.48 -3.01
CA SER A 37 -9.22 -11.69 -3.35
C SER A 37 -8.94 -10.21 -3.64
N CYS A 38 -7.90 -9.63 -3.02
CA CYS A 38 -7.63 -8.19 -3.10
C CYS A 38 -6.42 -7.81 -3.94
N SER A 39 -5.57 -8.77 -4.33
CA SER A 39 -4.37 -8.44 -5.10
C SER A 39 -4.70 -7.91 -6.48
N GLU A 40 -4.02 -6.84 -6.87
CA GLU A 40 -4.14 -6.23 -8.19
C GLU A 40 -3.40 -7.10 -9.21
N ILE A 41 -4.05 -7.37 -10.34
CA ILE A 41 -3.42 -7.99 -11.51
C ILE A 41 -2.92 -6.88 -12.41
N LYS A 42 -1.61 -6.85 -12.64
CA LYS A 42 -0.98 -5.92 -13.58
C LYS A 42 -0.42 -6.68 -14.77
N HIS A 43 -0.97 -6.39 -15.95
CA HIS A 43 -0.47 -6.95 -17.19
C HIS A 43 0.79 -6.23 -17.64
N HIS A 44 1.78 -6.98 -18.11
CA HIS A 44 3.01 -6.48 -18.70
C HIS A 44 3.20 -7.11 -20.07
N SER A 45 3.52 -6.27 -21.06
CA SER A 45 3.84 -6.69 -22.42
C SER A 45 5.02 -5.86 -22.93
N TYR A 46 6.11 -6.52 -23.33
CA TYR A 46 7.28 -5.84 -23.88
C TYR A 46 8.05 -6.72 -24.85
N LYS A 47 8.83 -6.08 -25.71
CA LYS A 47 9.74 -6.74 -26.64
C LYS A 47 11.13 -6.89 -26.04
N THR A 48 11.76 -8.02 -26.25
CA THR A 48 13.11 -8.31 -25.76
C THR A 48 13.85 -9.22 -26.73
N THR A 49 15.17 -9.06 -26.82
CA THR A 49 16.05 -9.99 -27.55
C THR A 49 16.55 -11.14 -26.65
N ASN A 50 16.28 -11.05 -25.35
CA ASN A 50 16.64 -12.06 -24.37
C ASN A 50 15.39 -12.84 -23.97
N GLY A 51 15.45 -14.16 -24.04
CA GLY A 51 14.41 -15.03 -23.45
C GLY A 51 14.28 -14.72 -21.96
N PHE A 52 13.05 -14.48 -21.50
CA PHE A 52 12.76 -14.23 -20.09
C PHE A 52 12.21 -15.51 -19.47
N VAL A 53 12.69 -15.87 -18.28
CA VAL A 53 12.13 -16.93 -17.46
C VAL A 53 11.94 -16.35 -16.07
N SER A 54 10.70 -16.28 -15.60
CA SER A 54 10.42 -15.91 -14.22
C SER A 54 10.21 -17.14 -13.36
N SER A 55 10.83 -17.16 -12.19
CA SER A 55 10.54 -18.07 -11.08
C SER A 55 9.79 -17.38 -9.93
N ASP A 56 9.29 -16.15 -10.14
CA ASP A 56 8.55 -15.40 -9.14
C ASP A 56 7.11 -15.91 -9.07
N ASN A 57 6.67 -16.37 -7.89
CA ASN A 57 5.32 -16.87 -7.64
C ASN A 57 4.21 -15.83 -7.86
N ARG A 58 4.57 -14.54 -7.99
CA ARG A 58 3.65 -13.46 -8.34
C ARG A 58 3.39 -13.37 -9.84
N ILE A 59 4.17 -14.05 -10.67
CA ILE A 59 4.02 -14.04 -12.12
C ILE A 59 3.10 -15.19 -12.55
N THR A 60 2.06 -14.84 -13.29
CA THR A 60 1.05 -15.76 -13.83
C THR A 60 0.80 -15.48 -15.31
N ASN A 61 0.13 -16.41 -16.00
CA ASN A 61 -0.18 -16.29 -17.43
C ASN A 61 1.04 -15.95 -18.30
N PHE A 62 2.22 -16.46 -17.92
CA PHE A 62 3.46 -16.16 -18.60
C PHE A 62 3.48 -16.77 -20.01
N HIS A 63 3.70 -15.92 -21.00
CA HIS A 63 3.83 -16.32 -22.39
C HIS A 63 5.01 -15.61 -23.06
N THR A 64 5.67 -16.31 -23.97
CA THR A 64 6.71 -15.73 -24.82
C THR A 64 6.49 -16.21 -26.24
N SER A 65 6.37 -15.27 -27.18
CA SER A 65 6.22 -15.56 -28.60
C SER A 65 7.33 -14.88 -29.40
N LYS A 66 7.90 -15.60 -30.39
CA LYS A 66 8.90 -15.04 -31.29
C LYS A 66 8.22 -14.16 -32.33
N ILE A 67 8.62 -12.89 -32.42
CA ILE A 67 8.01 -11.90 -33.34
C ILE A 67 8.76 -11.85 -34.67
N ARG A 68 10.09 -11.69 -34.63
CA ARG A 68 10.95 -11.52 -35.82
C ARG A 68 12.41 -11.89 -35.54
N THR A 69 13.17 -12.12 -36.60
CA THR A 69 14.63 -11.99 -36.60
C THR A 69 14.92 -10.55 -37.02
N SER A 70 15.52 -9.74 -36.16
CA SER A 70 15.79 -8.34 -36.50
C SER A 70 17.00 -8.24 -37.45
N GLU A 71 16.79 -7.72 -38.66
CA GLU A 71 17.89 -7.37 -39.59
C GLU A 71 18.76 -6.22 -39.05
N GLU A 72 18.19 -5.35 -38.19
CA GLU A 72 18.88 -4.21 -37.57
C GLU A 72 19.74 -4.61 -36.36
N ASN A 73 19.44 -5.73 -35.70
CA ASN A 73 20.17 -6.24 -34.52
C ASN A 73 20.99 -7.50 -34.85
N ASN A 74 21.72 -7.51 -35.96
CA ASN A 74 22.61 -8.62 -36.35
C ASN A 74 21.97 -10.02 -36.39
N GLY A 75 20.65 -10.12 -36.66
CA GLY A 75 19.96 -11.40 -36.71
C GLY A 75 19.57 -11.99 -35.34
N LEU A 76 19.55 -11.17 -34.28
CA LEU A 76 19.00 -11.61 -32.98
C LEU A 76 17.50 -11.85 -33.07
N GLU A 77 17.05 -12.91 -32.40
CA GLU A 77 15.62 -13.24 -32.28
C GLU A 77 14.96 -12.24 -31.32
N GLU A 78 13.85 -11.64 -31.76
CA GLU A 78 13.02 -10.75 -30.96
C GLU A 78 11.79 -11.51 -30.46
N TYR A 79 11.51 -11.38 -29.17
CA TYR A 79 10.39 -12.01 -28.49
C TYR A 79 9.44 -10.97 -27.92
N LEU A 80 8.14 -11.25 -27.99
CA LEU A 80 7.12 -10.61 -27.18
C LEU A 80 7.00 -11.40 -25.89
N VAL A 81 7.20 -10.74 -24.76
CA VAL A 81 7.00 -11.32 -23.44
C VAL A 81 5.75 -10.70 -22.84
N GLU A 82 4.83 -11.56 -22.42
CA GLU A 82 3.56 -11.18 -21.81
C GLU A 82 3.35 -11.95 -20.52
N TYR A 83 2.94 -11.25 -19.46
CA TYR A 83 2.56 -11.90 -18.20
C TYR A 83 1.71 -10.99 -17.33
N ASP A 84 1.07 -11.62 -16.34
CA ASP A 84 0.32 -10.95 -15.30
C ASP A 84 1.09 -11.03 -13.97
N GLU A 85 1.36 -9.87 -13.37
CA GLU A 85 1.96 -9.74 -12.05
C GLU A 85 0.86 -9.53 -10.99
N ILE A 86 0.91 -10.33 -9.93
CA ILE A 86 0.03 -10.21 -8.77
C ILE A 86 0.69 -9.28 -7.74
N ILE A 87 0.08 -8.11 -7.53
CA ILE A 87 0.55 -7.09 -6.59
C ILE A 87 -0.27 -7.18 -5.32
N TYR A 88 0.35 -7.61 -4.23
CA TYR A 88 -0.31 -7.75 -2.93
C TYR A 88 -0.64 -6.38 -2.33
N PRO A 89 -1.79 -6.25 -1.64
CA PRO A 89 -2.11 -5.07 -0.85
C PRO A 89 -1.03 -4.73 0.19
N TYR A 90 -0.93 -3.46 0.55
CA TYR A 90 0.04 -3.02 1.54
C TYR A 90 -0.19 -3.68 2.91
N GLU A 91 -1.45 -3.86 3.28
CA GLU A 91 -1.88 -4.51 4.52
C GLU A 91 -1.36 -5.95 4.63
N VAL A 92 -1.24 -6.68 3.52
CA VAL A 92 -0.65 -8.03 3.52
C VAL A 92 0.80 -7.99 4.00
N LYS A 93 1.59 -7.01 3.53
CA LYS A 93 2.98 -6.83 3.96
C LYS A 93 3.09 -6.46 5.43
N LEU A 94 2.15 -5.65 5.94
CA LEU A 94 2.08 -5.32 7.37
C LEU A 94 1.76 -6.57 8.19
N ILE A 95 0.78 -7.38 7.76
CA ILE A 95 0.42 -8.64 8.43
C ILE A 95 1.62 -9.58 8.53
N GLU A 96 2.38 -9.77 7.45
CA GLU A 96 3.60 -10.60 7.46
C GLU A 96 4.63 -10.14 8.51
N LYS A 97 4.77 -8.83 8.70
CA LYS A 97 5.67 -8.25 9.70
C LYS A 97 5.12 -8.40 11.12
N VAL A 98 3.81 -8.20 11.29
CA VAL A 98 3.12 -8.41 12.58
C VAL A 98 3.25 -9.86 13.05
N LEU A 99 3.12 -10.83 12.13
CA LEU A 99 3.33 -12.25 12.42
C LEU A 99 4.77 -12.55 12.89
N LYS A 100 5.73 -11.71 12.48
CA LYS A 100 7.15 -11.70 12.91
C LYS A 100 7.41 -10.76 14.11
N GLU A 101 6.37 -10.35 14.81
CA GLU A 101 6.43 -9.56 16.06
C GLU A 101 6.97 -8.12 15.90
N ASP A 102 6.79 -7.51 14.72
CA ASP A 102 7.13 -6.12 14.46
C ASP A 102 6.06 -5.14 15.01
N ASN A 103 6.36 -4.48 16.14
CA ASN A 103 5.46 -3.51 16.76
C ASN A 103 5.14 -2.32 15.84
N THR A 104 6.06 -1.90 14.97
CA THR A 104 5.83 -0.76 14.08
C THR A 104 4.76 -1.12 13.04
N ALA A 105 4.85 -2.33 12.49
CA ALA A 105 3.86 -2.83 11.55
C ALA A 105 2.48 -3.03 12.21
N LEU A 106 2.45 -3.42 13.49
CA LEU A 106 1.20 -3.51 14.25
C LEU A 106 0.54 -2.15 14.40
N GLU A 107 1.28 -1.14 14.86
CA GLU A 107 0.76 0.24 15.01
C GLU A 107 0.20 0.76 13.68
N GLU A 108 0.97 0.64 12.60
CA GLU A 108 0.55 1.10 11.28
C GLU A 108 -0.70 0.36 10.77
N LEU A 109 -0.78 -0.96 10.98
CA LEU A 109 -1.97 -1.74 10.61
C LEU A 109 -3.19 -1.32 11.45
N LEU A 110 -3.02 -1.12 12.76
CA LEU A 110 -4.08 -0.70 13.66
C LEU A 110 -4.59 0.70 13.31
N ASP A 111 -3.71 1.62 12.89
CA ASP A 111 -4.08 2.95 12.42
C ASP A 111 -4.91 2.89 11.13
N ILE A 112 -4.49 2.09 10.15
CA ILE A 112 -5.21 1.88 8.88
C ILE A 112 -6.61 1.32 9.17
N ILE A 113 -6.72 0.25 9.95
CA ILE A 113 -8.01 -0.37 10.21
C ILE A 113 -8.89 0.52 11.08
N SER A 114 -8.35 1.36 11.98
CA SER A 114 -9.13 2.21 12.90
C SER A 114 -9.65 3.48 12.23
N ASN A 115 -8.92 4.02 11.25
CA ASN A 115 -9.32 5.19 10.49
C ASN A 115 -9.52 4.84 9.00
N PRO A 116 -10.63 4.17 8.64
CA PRO A 116 -10.94 3.89 7.24
C PRO A 116 -11.30 5.15 6.42
N LYS A 117 -11.06 6.36 6.96
CA LYS A 117 -11.40 7.63 6.32
C LYS A 117 -10.60 7.79 5.02
N ARG A 118 -11.34 7.72 3.90
CA ARG A 118 -10.98 8.11 2.53
C ARG A 118 -10.12 7.12 1.74
N VAL A 119 -10.63 5.90 1.54
CA VAL A 119 -10.55 5.34 0.19
C VAL A 119 -11.91 5.62 -0.43
N SER A 120 -12.12 6.86 -0.94
CA SER A 120 -13.31 7.06 -1.76
C SER A 120 -13.22 6.06 -2.90
N LYS A 121 -14.36 5.47 -3.21
CA LYS A 121 -14.60 4.48 -4.24
C LYS A 121 -14.38 5.04 -5.67
N GLU A 122 -13.62 6.12 -5.80
CA GLU A 122 -13.16 6.62 -7.07
C GLU A 122 -12.05 5.69 -7.52
N ASN A 123 -12.47 4.63 -8.21
CA ASN A 123 -11.58 3.72 -8.89
C ASN A 123 -10.69 4.57 -9.81
N LYS A 124 -9.46 4.85 -9.35
CA LYS A 124 -8.49 5.73 -10.01
C LYS A 124 -8.37 5.42 -11.51
N TYR A 125 -8.49 4.15 -11.88
CA TYR A 125 -8.45 3.69 -13.26
C TYR A 125 -9.74 4.04 -14.04
N GLN A 126 -10.93 3.93 -13.43
CA GLN A 126 -12.19 4.37 -14.04
C GLN A 126 -12.24 5.89 -14.26
N ASN A 127 -11.80 6.68 -13.28
CA ASN A 127 -11.73 8.13 -13.43
C ASN A 127 -10.74 8.52 -14.52
N LYS A 128 -9.54 7.93 -14.49
CA LYS A 128 -8.52 8.16 -15.52
C LYS A 128 -9.01 7.72 -16.91
N LEU A 129 -9.78 6.64 -17.01
CA LEU A 129 -10.39 6.19 -18.26
C LEU A 129 -11.37 7.23 -18.80
N LEU A 130 -12.25 7.76 -17.94
CA LEU A 130 -13.20 8.81 -18.32
C LEU A 130 -12.46 10.07 -18.80
N GLU A 131 -11.51 10.57 -18.01
CA GLU A 131 -10.68 11.74 -18.36
C GLU A 131 -9.95 11.53 -19.70
N THR A 132 -9.42 10.33 -19.94
CA THR A 132 -8.69 10.00 -21.18
C THR A 132 -9.65 9.96 -22.38
N LYS A 133 -10.87 9.43 -22.21
CA LYS A 133 -11.92 9.43 -23.25
C LYS A 133 -12.40 10.84 -23.58
N GLU A 134 -12.58 11.70 -22.58
CA GLU A 134 -12.92 13.11 -22.78
C GLU A 134 -11.81 13.88 -23.50
N LYS A 135 -10.56 13.64 -23.13
CA LYS A 135 -9.39 14.21 -23.80
C LYS A 135 -9.32 13.76 -25.26
N ARG A 136 -9.55 12.47 -25.54
CA ARG A 136 -9.60 11.93 -26.90
C ARG A 136 -10.65 12.63 -27.75
N ASN A 137 -11.87 12.80 -27.23
CA ASN A 137 -12.95 13.50 -27.94
C ASN A 137 -12.56 14.96 -28.25
N SER A 138 -11.95 15.64 -27.28
CA SER A 138 -11.47 17.02 -27.45
C SER A 138 -10.41 17.13 -28.56
N ILE A 139 -9.47 16.19 -28.64
CA ILE A 139 -8.46 16.16 -29.71
C ILE A 139 -9.11 15.89 -31.08
N CYS A 140 -10.06 14.96 -31.14
CA CYS A 140 -10.83 14.70 -32.36
C CYS A 140 -11.53 15.95 -32.89
N ASP A 141 -12.15 16.73 -32.00
CA ASP A 141 -12.84 17.97 -32.39
C ASP A 141 -11.86 19.03 -32.90
N LEU A 142 -10.70 19.20 -32.25
CA LEU A 142 -9.66 20.13 -32.71
C LEU A 142 -9.09 19.77 -34.09
N VAL A 143 -8.91 18.48 -34.39
CA VAL A 143 -8.48 18.01 -35.72
C VAL A 143 -9.57 18.27 -36.76
N ARG A 144 -10.84 17.99 -36.44
CA ARG A 144 -11.98 18.22 -37.34
C ARG A 144 -12.19 19.69 -37.67
N GLU A 145 -12.01 20.57 -36.68
CA GLU A 145 -12.11 22.01 -36.83
C GLU A 145 -10.89 22.64 -37.53
N GLY A 146 -9.86 21.85 -37.86
CA GLY A 146 -8.62 22.34 -38.47
C GLY A 146 -7.76 23.20 -37.52
N LYS A 147 -8.04 23.15 -36.22
CA LYS A 147 -7.27 23.86 -35.17
C LYS A 147 -6.02 23.11 -34.72
N LEU A 148 -5.87 21.85 -35.12
CA LEU A 148 -4.71 21.01 -34.86
C LEU A 148 -4.21 20.37 -36.16
N GLU A 149 -2.89 20.32 -36.33
CA GLU A 149 -2.28 19.64 -37.48
C GLU A 149 -2.65 18.15 -37.48
N LEU A 150 -3.08 17.63 -38.64
CA LEU A 150 -3.56 16.25 -38.77
C LEU A 150 -2.52 15.21 -38.35
N SER A 151 -1.26 15.38 -38.75
CA SER A 151 -0.17 14.44 -38.47
C SER A 151 0.03 14.27 -36.94
N TYR A 152 0.08 15.40 -36.24
CA TYR A 152 0.22 15.46 -34.79
C TYR A 152 -1.06 14.96 -34.09
N GLY A 153 -2.24 15.35 -34.57
CA GLY A 153 -3.52 14.88 -34.06
C GLY A 153 -3.65 13.36 -34.11
N VAL A 154 -3.30 12.73 -35.24
CA VAL A 154 -3.31 11.27 -35.39
C VAL A 154 -2.34 10.60 -34.42
N LEU A 155 -1.13 11.15 -34.26
CA LEU A 155 -0.15 10.62 -33.30
C LEU A 155 -0.70 10.62 -31.87
N VAL A 156 -1.28 11.74 -31.43
CA VAL A 156 -1.85 11.88 -30.07
C VAL A 156 -3.05 10.95 -29.88
N LEU A 157 -3.93 10.83 -30.88
CA LEU A 157 -5.08 9.94 -30.83
C LEU A 157 -4.66 8.47 -30.68
N ASN A 158 -3.63 8.03 -31.42
CA ASN A 158 -3.11 6.66 -31.28
C ASN A 158 -2.60 6.39 -29.85
N GLN A 159 -1.86 7.33 -29.24
CA GLN A 159 -1.38 7.19 -27.86
C GLN A 159 -2.54 7.16 -26.85
N LEU A 160 -3.58 7.96 -27.07
CA LEU A 160 -4.77 7.95 -26.21
C LEU A 160 -5.55 6.64 -26.35
N ASP A 161 -5.67 6.10 -27.56
CA ASP A 161 -6.32 4.81 -27.82
C ASP A 161 -5.56 3.64 -27.18
N GLU A 162 -4.22 3.63 -27.26
CA GLU A 162 -3.39 2.67 -26.51
C GLU A 162 -3.59 2.80 -25.00
N THR A 163 -3.66 4.02 -24.47
CA THR A 163 -3.90 4.27 -23.05
C THR A 163 -5.30 3.81 -22.62
N ILE A 164 -6.33 4.06 -23.44
CA ILE A 164 -7.71 3.62 -23.18
C ILE A 164 -7.76 2.10 -23.14
N ASN A 165 -7.19 1.42 -24.14
CA ASN A 165 -7.17 -0.05 -24.20
C ASN A 165 -6.47 -0.65 -22.97
N SER A 166 -5.32 -0.07 -22.57
CA SER A 166 -4.60 -0.51 -21.37
C SER A 166 -5.42 -0.32 -20.08
N LEU A 167 -6.17 0.78 -19.95
CA LEU A 167 -7.02 1.03 -18.80
C LEU A 167 -8.25 0.10 -18.78
N GLU A 168 -8.88 -0.13 -19.92
CA GLU A 168 -10.01 -1.06 -20.04
C GLU A 168 -9.61 -2.49 -19.71
N ASP A 169 -8.48 -2.97 -20.24
CA ASP A 169 -7.93 -4.29 -19.93
C ASP A 169 -7.59 -4.41 -18.44
N HIS A 170 -6.96 -3.39 -17.84
CA HIS A 170 -6.69 -3.37 -16.41
C HIS A 170 -7.96 -3.47 -15.56
N ILE A 171 -9.00 -2.69 -15.89
CA ILE A 171 -10.28 -2.71 -15.19
C ILE A 171 -10.95 -4.08 -15.31
N GLU A 172 -10.95 -4.66 -16.51
CA GLU A 172 -11.57 -5.96 -16.77
C GLU A 172 -10.85 -7.09 -16.00
N ARG A 173 -9.51 -7.12 -15.99
CA ARG A 173 -8.72 -8.09 -15.22
C ARG A 173 -8.97 -8.00 -13.72
N ASN A 174 -9.32 -6.82 -13.22
CA ASN A 174 -9.49 -6.55 -11.79
C ASN A 174 -10.95 -6.43 -11.36
N LYS A 175 -11.93 -6.68 -12.24
CA LYS A 175 -13.36 -6.45 -11.97
C LYS A 175 -13.89 -7.27 -10.78
N ASP A 176 -13.34 -8.46 -10.56
CA ASP A 176 -13.76 -9.40 -9.52
C ASP A 176 -12.93 -9.25 -8.23
N ARG A 177 -11.99 -8.30 -8.18
CA ARG A 177 -11.17 -8.05 -7.00
C ARG A 177 -11.97 -7.34 -5.93
N ARG A 178 -11.86 -7.84 -4.70
CA ARG A 178 -12.52 -7.27 -3.54
C ARG A 178 -11.68 -6.13 -2.96
N PRO A 179 -12.32 -5.07 -2.46
CA PRO A 179 -11.59 -4.02 -1.78
C PRO A 179 -11.04 -4.51 -0.45
N VAL A 180 -9.86 -4.02 -0.07
CA VAL A 180 -9.17 -4.44 1.15
C VAL A 180 -9.95 -4.09 2.42
N PHE A 181 -10.71 -2.99 2.41
CA PHE A 181 -11.49 -2.56 3.57
C PHE A 181 -12.57 -3.55 4.00
N ASP A 182 -13.00 -4.46 3.11
CA ASP A 182 -13.93 -5.54 3.46
C ASP A 182 -13.35 -6.44 4.57
N PHE A 183 -12.02 -6.49 4.71
CA PHE A 183 -11.31 -7.32 5.68
C PHE A 183 -11.00 -6.62 7.00
N TYR A 184 -11.21 -5.30 7.10
CA TYR A 184 -10.77 -4.53 8.27
C TYR A 184 -11.45 -4.97 9.56
N GLN A 185 -12.73 -5.35 9.51
CA GLN A 185 -13.40 -5.88 10.70
C GLN A 185 -12.82 -7.24 11.12
N SER A 186 -12.60 -8.15 10.16
CA SER A 186 -11.98 -9.44 10.41
C SER A 186 -10.56 -9.32 10.97
N LEU A 187 -9.79 -8.34 10.49
CA LEU A 187 -8.45 -8.01 10.97
C LEU A 187 -8.49 -7.49 12.41
N ARG A 188 -9.38 -6.55 12.75
CA ARG A 188 -9.55 -6.04 14.12
C ARG A 188 -9.81 -7.17 15.12
N GLU A 189 -10.66 -8.13 14.74
CA GLU A 189 -11.02 -9.30 15.56
C GLU A 189 -9.89 -10.34 15.71
N SER A 190 -8.78 -10.18 14.98
CA SER A 190 -7.56 -10.98 15.16
C SER A 190 -6.66 -10.46 16.29
N PHE A 191 -6.96 -9.29 16.85
CA PHE A 191 -6.20 -8.67 17.93
C PHE A 191 -7.03 -8.63 19.21
N ILE A 192 -6.47 -9.14 20.30
CA ILE A 192 -7.04 -9.02 21.64
C ILE A 192 -6.21 -8.01 22.43
N PHE A 193 -6.88 -6.99 22.97
CA PHE A 193 -6.23 -5.90 23.68
C PHE A 193 -6.41 -6.09 25.18
N HIS A 194 -5.32 -6.43 25.85
CA HIS A 194 -5.27 -6.51 27.31
C HIS A 194 -4.79 -5.16 27.86
N ASN A 195 -5.66 -4.43 28.58
CA ASN A 195 -5.25 -3.18 29.20
C ASN A 195 -4.21 -3.49 30.30
N VAL A 196 -3.03 -2.87 30.17
CA VAL A 196 -1.92 -3.05 31.10
C VAL A 196 -1.82 -1.88 32.07
N ASP A 197 -1.96 -0.67 31.55
CA ASP A 197 -1.78 0.55 32.31
C ASP A 197 -2.45 1.75 31.63
N MET A 198 -2.61 2.84 32.36
CA MET A 198 -3.11 4.11 31.84
C MET A 198 -2.33 5.30 32.40
N LEU A 199 -2.07 6.28 31.53
CA LEU A 199 -1.42 7.53 31.89
C LEU A 199 -2.32 8.71 31.51
N LEU A 200 -2.77 9.49 32.49
CA LEU A 200 -3.54 10.70 32.19
C LEU A 200 -2.70 11.66 31.33
N LEU A 201 -3.34 12.30 30.36
CA LEU A 201 -2.65 13.17 29.41
C LEU A 201 -1.96 14.34 30.13
N ARG A 202 -2.60 14.90 31.16
CA ARG A 202 -2.02 15.95 32.01
C ARG A 202 -0.72 15.51 32.71
N ASP A 203 -0.63 14.24 33.10
CA ASP A 203 0.54 13.69 33.79
C ASP A 203 1.66 13.38 32.80
N PHE A 204 1.29 12.96 31.58
CA PHE A 204 2.21 12.86 30.46
C PHE A 204 2.81 14.23 30.10
N ASP A 205 1.99 15.25 29.92
CA ASP A 205 2.42 16.62 29.62
C ASP A 205 3.31 17.20 30.72
N ARG A 206 2.93 16.97 31.98
CA ARG A 206 3.75 17.34 33.14
C ARG A 206 5.11 16.64 33.11
N THR A 207 5.15 15.37 32.73
CA THR A 207 6.40 14.61 32.61
C THR A 207 7.27 15.18 31.51
N LEU A 208 6.71 15.47 30.33
CA LEU A 208 7.45 16.10 29.24
C LEU A 208 8.01 17.47 29.64
N SER A 209 7.20 18.29 30.31
CA SER A 209 7.62 19.59 30.83
C SER A 209 8.72 19.48 31.88
N PHE A 210 8.63 18.53 32.82
CA PHE A 210 9.64 18.31 33.85
C PHE A 210 11.03 18.01 33.27
N PHE A 211 11.09 17.37 32.11
CA PHE A 211 12.34 17.04 31.42
C PHE A 211 12.75 18.06 30.36
N ASP A 212 12.04 19.19 30.24
CA ASP A 212 12.16 20.16 29.14
C ASP A 212 12.23 19.42 27.79
N TYR A 213 11.22 18.59 27.50
CA TYR A 213 11.20 17.85 26.24
C TYR A 213 11.32 18.81 25.06
N THR A 214 12.28 18.53 24.19
CA THR A 214 12.48 19.16 22.88
C THR A 214 12.35 18.09 21.82
N ASP A 215 12.11 18.46 20.56
CA ASP A 215 12.04 17.50 19.44
C ASP A 215 13.33 16.66 19.27
N ASP A 216 14.45 17.08 19.88
CA ASP A 216 15.66 16.25 20.01
C ASP A 216 15.49 15.15 21.08
N LYS A 217 15.06 13.98 20.62
CA LYS A 217 14.93 12.74 21.41
C LYS A 217 16.21 12.37 22.18
N SER A 218 17.39 12.65 21.62
CA SER A 218 18.66 12.24 22.24
C SER A 218 18.94 12.95 23.56
N VAL A 219 18.49 14.21 23.68
CA VAL A 219 18.62 15.01 24.90
C VAL A 219 17.70 14.46 25.98
N PHE A 220 16.45 14.15 25.62
CA PHE A 220 15.48 13.56 26.55
C PHE A 220 15.96 12.21 27.09
N ASP A 221 16.41 11.30 26.22
CA ASP A 221 16.92 9.97 26.61
C ASP A 221 18.14 10.07 27.55
N LYS A 222 19.03 11.03 27.31
CA LYS A 222 20.17 11.30 28.21
C LYS A 222 19.71 11.75 29.60
N LYS A 223 18.74 12.66 29.68
CA LYS A 223 18.17 13.13 30.97
C LYS A 223 17.53 11.98 31.74
N ILE A 224 16.69 11.17 31.08
CA ILE A 224 16.04 9.99 31.66
C ILE A 224 17.07 8.98 32.19
N ASN A 225 18.07 8.62 31.37
CA ASN A 225 19.11 7.67 31.75
C ASN A 225 20.00 8.16 32.90
N ARG A 226 20.18 9.48 33.04
CA ARG A 226 20.87 10.07 34.19
C ARG A 226 20.07 9.89 35.47
N ILE A 227 18.75 10.09 35.44
CA ILE A 227 17.88 9.89 36.60
C ILE A 227 17.82 8.42 37.00
N LYS A 228 17.60 7.49 36.05
CA LYS A 228 17.60 6.04 36.32
C LYS A 228 18.86 5.60 37.07
N ARG A 229 20.03 6.08 36.64
CA ARG A 229 21.31 5.80 37.31
C ARG A 229 21.43 6.37 38.72
N LYS A 230 20.75 7.47 39.04
CA LYS A 230 20.71 8.03 40.40
C LYS A 230 19.80 7.20 41.29
N VAL A 231 18.60 6.85 40.82
CA VAL A 231 17.63 6.02 41.57
C VAL A 231 18.23 4.68 41.96
N LEU A 232 18.86 3.97 41.01
CA LEU A 232 19.51 2.68 41.26
C LEU A 232 20.69 2.74 42.25
N LYS A 233 21.26 3.92 42.50
CA LYS A 233 22.32 4.11 43.50
C LYS A 233 21.78 4.36 44.90
N THR A 234 20.54 4.83 45.02
CA THR A 234 19.84 5.04 46.30
C THR A 234 19.14 3.78 46.82
N ASP A 235 18.94 2.77 45.97
CA ASP A 235 18.35 1.46 46.34
C ASP A 235 19.39 0.45 46.86
N LYS A 236 20.62 0.89 47.16
CA LYS A 236 21.69 0.11 47.83
C LYS A 236 22.04 0.73 49.16
#